data_AF-A0A1Q5DF62-F1
#
_entry.id   AF-A0A1Q5DF62-F1
#
_cell.length_a   1.000
_cell.length_b   1.000
_cell.length_c   1.000
_cell.angle_alpha   90.00
_cell.angle_beta   90.00
_cell.angle_gamma   90.00
#
_symmetry.space_group_name_H-M   'P 1'
#
loop_
_entity.id
_entity.type
_entity.pdbx_description
1 polymer ?
#
loop_
_entity_poly.entity_id
_entity_poly.type
_entity_poly.pdbx_seq_one_letter_code
_entity_poly.pdbx_strand_id
1 'polypeptide(L)'
;MFDAYARSAHGPVARGDQVDGRTVAGFTFDPHPVSGAPGDRLLLDGDHRLTGPPDRTVPAAEDESVRIIRSGPSPVDSLSGDAIAAAPPHLRAGFERVVVSMESGGRFVEALLDALAARHHTTWLVGGAVRDLLRDGEDARVNDLDFTGTAGPGELTELAEDRMLRRHDLGDVDCRVSPRLVWSVAPAEFPPDRLMEYRPLALDEFAFPAYGGDLAADAVTRDLTVNSLYYDHRRNATADPTGQGLRDLEAAPRVLAVGYEGDDPVAQACVILRCLKFRLRWPEADTARAAKWVGALPADLTGRIPADGWPRVRAARESCVPVGDRGERESAIAHEFGPAAASLVRTIQERTG
;
A
#
# COMPACT_ATOMS: atom_id res chain seq x y z
N MET A 1 -4.18 23.19 19.75
CA MET A 1 -3.69 21.81 19.60
C MET A 1 -2.79 21.83 18.38
N PHE A 2 -1.51 21.46 18.51
CA PHE A 2 -0.64 21.36 17.34
C PHE A 2 -1.17 20.21 16.49
N ASP A 3 -1.59 20.51 15.27
CA ASP A 3 -1.87 19.46 14.29
C ASP A 3 -0.52 18.89 13.84
N ALA A 4 -0.21 17.68 14.32
CA ALA A 4 1.05 16.99 14.03
C ALA A 4 1.24 16.70 12.54
N TYR A 5 0.15 16.74 11.76
CA TYR A 5 0.13 16.50 10.33
C TYR A 5 -0.10 17.77 9.51
N ALA A 6 -0.07 18.95 10.14
CA ALA A 6 -0.11 20.22 9.42
C ALA A 6 0.99 20.28 8.36
N ARG A 7 0.61 20.66 7.14
CA ARG A 7 1.55 20.71 6.02
C ARG A 7 2.55 21.86 6.17
N SER A 8 3.82 21.56 5.88
CA SER A 8 4.88 22.56 5.81
C SER A 8 4.63 23.51 4.62
N ALA A 9 4.90 24.81 4.79
CA ALA A 9 4.90 25.77 3.69
C ALA A 9 5.95 25.41 2.60
N HIS A 10 7.00 24.71 3.01
CA HIS A 10 8.07 24.18 2.16
C HIS A 10 7.85 22.70 1.80
N GLY A 11 6.66 22.15 2.08
CA GLY A 11 6.34 20.76 1.79
C GLY A 11 6.19 20.48 0.30
N PRO A 12 6.11 19.19 -0.09
CA PRO A 12 5.85 18.81 -1.47
C PRO A 12 4.47 19.29 -1.94
N VAL A 13 4.31 19.41 -3.26
CA VAL A 13 2.98 19.65 -3.87
C VAL A 13 2.05 18.50 -3.48
N ALA A 14 0.81 18.84 -3.15
CA ALA A 14 -0.23 17.87 -2.87
C ALA A 14 -1.50 18.20 -3.68
N ARG A 15 -2.39 17.22 -3.78
CA ARG A 15 -3.74 17.42 -4.30
C ARG A 15 -4.42 18.59 -3.59
N GLY A 16 -5.12 19.44 -4.33
CA GLY A 16 -5.79 20.64 -3.81
C GLY A 16 -4.89 21.88 -3.63
N ASP A 17 -3.57 21.76 -3.80
CA ASP A 17 -2.70 22.93 -3.99
C ASP A 17 -3.03 23.63 -5.32
N GLN A 18 -2.55 24.86 -5.49
CA GLN A 18 -2.56 25.53 -6.79
C GLN A 18 -1.14 25.69 -7.33
N VAL A 19 -0.94 25.33 -8.59
CA VAL A 19 0.30 25.55 -9.36
C VAL A 19 -0.06 26.45 -10.53
N ASP A 20 0.52 27.65 -10.57
CA ASP A 20 0.22 28.71 -11.54
C ASP A 20 -1.28 28.99 -11.70
N GLY A 21 -1.98 29.01 -10.55
CA GLY A 21 -3.42 29.28 -10.48
C GLY A 21 -4.32 28.12 -10.90
N ARG A 22 -3.76 26.94 -11.22
CA ARG A 22 -4.52 25.71 -11.50
C ARG A 22 -4.46 24.77 -10.31
N THR A 23 -5.61 24.22 -9.92
CA THR A 23 -5.67 23.23 -8.84
C THR A 23 -5.01 21.92 -9.26
N VAL A 24 -4.22 21.36 -8.35
CA VAL A 24 -3.60 20.04 -8.48
C VAL A 24 -4.65 18.98 -8.22
N ALA A 25 -4.90 18.12 -9.20
CA ALA A 25 -5.83 17.02 -9.09
C ALA A 25 -5.17 15.76 -8.51
N GLY A 26 -3.85 15.62 -8.70
CA GLY A 26 -3.08 14.48 -8.22
C GLY A 26 -1.77 14.34 -8.99
N PHE A 27 -1.26 13.11 -9.04
CA PHE A 27 0.00 12.79 -9.68
C PHE A 27 -0.07 11.42 -10.36
N THR A 28 0.82 11.18 -11.31
CA THR A 28 1.02 9.86 -11.94
C THR A 28 2.51 9.64 -12.18
N PHE A 29 2.88 8.46 -12.65
CA PHE A 29 4.23 8.12 -13.02
C PHE A 29 4.31 7.70 -14.49
N ASP A 30 5.33 8.21 -15.18
CA ASP A 30 5.71 7.84 -16.53
C ASP A 30 7.03 7.04 -16.45
N PRO A 31 7.02 5.74 -16.80
CA PRO A 31 8.21 4.88 -16.73
C PRO A 31 9.25 5.21 -17.81
N HIS A 32 8.92 6.06 -18.78
CA HIS A 32 9.81 6.43 -19.88
C HIS A 32 9.92 7.95 -20.03
N PRO A 33 10.49 8.64 -19.02
CA PRO A 33 10.58 10.10 -19.03
C PRO A 33 11.41 10.60 -20.22
N VAL A 34 10.88 11.61 -20.92
CA VAL A 34 11.48 12.16 -22.15
C VAL A 34 12.84 12.86 -21.90
N SER A 35 13.17 13.24 -20.67
CA SER A 35 14.31 14.15 -20.38
C SER A 35 15.21 13.79 -19.20
N GLY A 36 15.24 12.54 -18.73
CA GLY A 36 16.03 12.16 -17.54
C GLY A 36 15.56 12.82 -16.23
N ALA A 37 14.43 13.54 -16.26
CA ALA A 37 13.73 14.03 -15.08
C ALA A 37 13.04 12.86 -14.35
N PRO A 38 12.73 13.00 -13.05
CA PRO A 38 11.93 12.03 -12.32
C PRO A 38 10.67 11.66 -13.11
N GLY A 39 10.28 10.38 -13.08
CA GLY A 39 9.12 9.89 -13.83
C GLY A 39 7.78 10.46 -13.33
N ASP A 40 7.76 11.15 -12.19
CA ASP A 40 6.54 11.74 -11.64
C ASP A 40 5.97 12.86 -12.53
N ARG A 41 4.64 12.88 -12.66
CA ARG A 41 3.89 13.83 -13.48
C ARG A 41 2.78 14.50 -12.70
N LEU A 42 2.62 15.80 -12.91
CA LEU A 42 1.61 16.63 -12.27
C LEU A 42 0.28 16.56 -13.02
N LEU A 43 -0.77 16.14 -12.32
CA LEU A 43 -2.15 16.19 -12.83
C LEU A 43 -2.86 17.43 -12.28
N LEU A 44 -3.53 18.16 -13.16
CA LEU A 44 -4.29 19.36 -12.82
C LEU A 44 -5.79 19.13 -13.07
N ASP A 45 -6.63 19.99 -12.51
CA ASP A 45 -8.08 19.94 -12.77
C ASP A 45 -8.36 19.92 -14.28
N GLY A 46 -9.22 18.98 -14.67
CA GLY A 46 -9.56 18.67 -16.06
C GLY A 46 -8.82 17.46 -16.66
N ASP A 47 -7.72 17.01 -16.04
CA ASP A 47 -6.89 15.93 -16.59
C ASP A 47 -7.51 14.52 -16.39
N HIS A 48 -8.62 14.38 -15.65
CA HIS A 48 -9.36 13.11 -15.48
C HIS A 48 -9.84 12.48 -16.81
N ARG A 49 -9.88 13.27 -17.89
CA ARG A 49 -10.27 12.82 -19.23
C ARG A 49 -9.10 12.31 -20.07
N LEU A 50 -7.87 12.46 -19.59
CA LEU A 50 -6.69 11.96 -20.28
C LEU A 50 -6.69 10.43 -20.26
N THR A 51 -6.16 9.83 -21.31
CA THR A 51 -5.99 8.37 -21.41
C THR A 51 -4.60 7.91 -20.96
N GLY A 52 -3.73 8.84 -20.55
CA GLY A 52 -2.39 8.54 -20.06
C GLY A 52 -1.72 9.76 -19.41
N PRO A 53 -0.53 9.57 -18.82
CA PRO A 53 0.22 10.62 -18.15
C PRO A 53 0.52 11.83 -19.07
N PRO A 54 0.28 13.07 -18.61
CA PRO A 54 0.71 14.26 -19.35
C PRO A 54 2.23 14.45 -19.24
N ASP A 55 2.84 15.12 -20.21
CA ASP A 55 4.23 15.56 -20.14
C ASP A 55 4.35 16.86 -19.33
N ARG A 56 4.11 16.75 -18.02
CA ARG A 56 4.20 17.85 -17.05
C ARG A 56 4.91 17.37 -15.80
N THR A 57 6.09 17.90 -15.50
CA THR A 57 6.85 17.56 -14.30
C THR A 57 6.18 18.11 -13.05
N VAL A 58 6.47 17.48 -11.90
CA VAL A 58 6.10 18.03 -10.59
C VAL A 58 7.11 19.11 -10.22
N PRO A 59 6.69 20.36 -9.93
CA PRO A 59 7.63 21.41 -9.57
C PRO A 59 8.25 21.10 -8.20
N ALA A 60 9.54 21.38 -8.08
CA ALA A 60 10.22 21.27 -6.80
C ALA A 60 9.62 22.27 -5.79
N ALA A 61 9.68 21.95 -4.49
CA ALA A 61 9.12 22.82 -3.46
C ALA A 61 9.75 24.22 -3.42
N GLU A 62 10.99 24.34 -3.91
CA GLU A 62 11.81 25.56 -3.92
C GLU A 62 11.88 26.22 -5.31
N ASP A 63 11.11 25.75 -6.30
CA ASP A 63 11.12 26.31 -7.66
C ASP A 63 10.48 27.71 -7.68
N GLU A 64 11.31 28.75 -7.64
CA GLU A 64 10.87 30.16 -7.69
C GLU A 64 10.21 30.55 -9.02
N SER A 65 10.39 29.75 -10.09
CA SER A 65 9.79 30.04 -11.39
C SER A 65 8.31 29.68 -11.46
N VAL A 66 7.82 28.90 -10.49
CA VAL A 66 6.45 28.39 -10.43
C VAL A 66 5.74 28.92 -9.19
N ARG A 67 4.55 29.50 -9.37
CA ARG A 67 3.77 29.98 -8.21
C ARG A 67 2.99 28.84 -7.59
N ILE A 68 3.37 28.44 -6.37
CA ILE A 68 2.67 27.40 -5.61
C ILE A 68 1.88 28.01 -4.44
N ILE A 69 0.59 27.69 -4.34
CA ILE A 69 -0.26 28.01 -3.18
C ILE A 69 -0.61 26.70 -2.47
N ARG A 70 -0.15 26.57 -1.22
CA ARG A 70 -0.35 25.38 -0.38
C ARG A 70 -1.71 25.43 0.31
N SER A 71 -2.71 24.84 -0.33
CA SER A 71 -4.10 24.78 0.17
C SER A 71 -4.67 23.37 0.23
N GLY A 72 -3.94 22.39 -0.30
CA GLY A 72 -4.34 21.00 -0.28
C GLY A 72 -4.35 20.40 1.12
N PRO A 73 -5.25 19.43 1.39
CA PRO A 73 -5.35 18.77 2.69
C PRO A 73 -4.11 17.97 3.04
N SER A 74 -3.94 17.70 4.34
CA SER A 74 -3.04 16.67 4.82
C SER A 74 -3.60 15.27 4.49
N PRO A 75 -2.74 14.23 4.33
CA PRO A 75 -3.21 12.87 4.11
C PRO A 75 -4.10 12.27 5.20
N VAL A 76 -4.25 12.94 6.33
CA VAL A 76 -5.07 12.50 7.46
C VAL A 76 -6.35 13.32 7.64
N ASP A 77 -6.57 14.37 6.86
CA ASP A 77 -7.68 15.31 7.09
C ASP A 77 -9.07 14.68 6.92
N SER A 78 -9.16 13.58 6.15
CA SER A 78 -10.40 12.83 5.99
C SER A 78 -10.69 11.86 7.14
N LEU A 79 -9.75 11.69 8.07
CA LEU A 79 -9.91 10.78 9.20
C LEU A 79 -10.69 11.44 10.34
N SER A 80 -11.48 10.65 11.05
CA SER A 80 -12.08 11.09 12.31
C SER A 80 -10.99 11.23 13.39
N GLY A 81 -11.23 12.09 14.38
CA GLY A 81 -10.23 12.38 15.41
C GLY A 81 -9.82 11.17 16.28
N ASP A 82 -10.64 10.13 16.34
CA ASP A 82 -10.36 8.87 17.04
C ASP A 82 -9.64 7.82 16.16
N ALA A 83 -9.55 8.05 14.85
CA ALA A 83 -8.85 7.15 13.93
C ALA A 83 -7.32 7.27 14.03
N ILE A 84 -6.79 8.32 14.67
CA ILE A 84 -5.36 8.48 14.96
C ILE A 84 -5.14 8.40 16.46
N ALA A 85 -4.24 7.52 16.87
CA ALA A 85 -3.87 7.33 18.27
C ALA A 85 -2.35 7.28 18.44
N ALA A 86 -1.88 7.51 19.67
CA ALA A 86 -0.49 7.22 20.02
C ALA A 86 -0.23 5.71 19.84
N ALA A 87 0.89 5.39 19.20
CA ALA A 87 1.29 4.00 19.02
C ALA A 87 1.64 3.35 20.37
N PRO A 88 1.27 2.08 20.59
CA PRO A 88 1.68 1.37 21.79
C PRO A 88 3.21 1.16 21.78
N PRO A 89 3.90 1.19 22.95
CA PRO A 89 5.36 1.18 22.99
C PRO A 89 6.02 -0.02 22.26
N HIS A 90 5.37 -1.19 22.30
CA HIS A 90 5.88 -2.40 21.66
C HIS A 90 5.89 -2.31 20.13
N LEU A 91 5.02 -1.50 19.52
CA LEU A 91 4.98 -1.34 18.07
C LEU A 91 6.26 -0.69 17.56
N ARG A 92 6.73 0.35 18.26
CA ARG A 92 7.99 1.03 17.95
C ARG A 92 9.20 0.12 18.15
N ALA A 93 9.30 -0.53 19.31
CA ALA A 93 10.39 -1.47 19.59
C ALA A 93 10.40 -2.65 18.59
N GLY A 94 9.21 -3.13 18.21
CA GLY A 94 8.99 -4.08 17.13
C GLY A 94 9.59 -3.64 15.81
N PHE A 95 9.19 -2.46 15.33
CA PHE A 95 9.69 -1.88 14.08
C PHE A 95 11.21 -1.68 14.09
N GLU A 96 11.76 -1.07 15.15
CA GLU A 96 13.19 -0.83 15.29
C GLU A 96 14.00 -2.14 15.25
N ARG A 97 13.52 -3.21 15.92
CA ARG A 97 14.16 -4.53 15.83
C ARG A 97 14.14 -5.10 14.41
N VAL A 98 13.02 -5.00 13.71
CA VAL A 98 12.91 -5.50 12.32
C VAL A 98 13.93 -4.79 11.44
N VAL A 99 13.97 -3.45 11.50
CA VAL A 99 14.94 -2.64 10.74
C VAL A 99 16.37 -3.03 11.09
N VAL A 100 16.73 -3.12 12.38
CA VAL A 100 18.08 -3.53 12.81
C VAL A 100 18.45 -4.94 12.31
N SER A 101 17.50 -5.87 12.28
CA SER A 101 17.73 -7.25 11.83
C SER A 101 18.02 -7.38 10.33
N MET A 102 17.72 -6.34 9.54
CA MET A 102 18.00 -6.29 8.11
C MET A 102 19.42 -5.80 7.76
N GLU A 103 20.27 -5.54 8.77
CA GLU A 103 21.67 -5.11 8.59
C GLU A 103 21.84 -3.89 7.66
N SER A 104 22.54 -4.02 6.53
CA SER A 104 22.70 -2.95 5.53
C SER A 104 21.38 -2.53 4.92
N GLY A 105 20.45 -3.47 4.72
CA GLY A 105 19.09 -3.19 4.28
C GLY A 105 18.33 -2.31 5.27
N GLY A 106 18.52 -2.53 6.56
CA GLY A 106 17.96 -1.70 7.63
C GLY A 106 18.44 -0.25 7.54
N ARG A 107 19.76 -0.06 7.41
CA ARG A 107 20.37 1.27 7.25
C ARG A 107 19.88 1.99 5.99
N PHE A 108 19.66 1.25 4.90
CA PHE A 108 19.04 1.79 3.69
C PHE A 108 17.63 2.31 3.97
N VAL A 109 16.78 1.49 4.59
CA VAL A 109 15.39 1.87 4.92
C VAL A 109 15.37 3.11 5.82
N GLU A 110 16.19 3.17 6.88
CA GLU A 110 16.24 4.32 7.78
C GLU A 110 16.63 5.61 7.05
N ALA A 111 17.72 5.59 6.28
CA ALA A 111 18.20 6.80 5.64
C ALA A 111 17.33 7.24 4.44
N LEU A 112 16.60 6.32 3.79
CA LEU A 112 15.53 6.70 2.85
C LEU A 112 14.38 7.39 3.57
N LEU A 113 13.91 6.84 4.71
CA LEU A 113 12.84 7.44 5.51
C LEU A 113 13.26 8.81 6.09
N ASP A 114 14.52 8.97 6.50
CA ASP A 114 15.09 10.27 6.90
C ASP A 114 15.07 11.27 5.74
N ALA A 115 15.46 10.85 4.54
CA ALA A 115 15.51 11.73 3.38
C ALA A 115 14.11 12.19 2.96
N LEU A 116 13.12 11.28 2.98
CA LEU A 116 11.71 11.59 2.75
C LEU A 116 11.19 12.60 3.79
N ALA A 117 11.49 12.38 5.07
CA ALA A 117 11.08 13.28 6.15
C ALA A 117 11.73 14.66 6.02
N ALA A 118 13.01 14.73 5.62
CA ALA A 118 13.72 15.98 5.36
C ALA A 118 13.12 16.76 4.18
N ARG A 119 12.50 16.07 3.21
CA ARG A 119 11.71 16.64 2.12
C ARG A 119 10.23 16.83 2.50
N HIS A 120 9.89 16.73 3.79
CA HIS A 120 8.55 16.89 4.35
C HIS A 120 7.48 15.92 3.81
N HIS A 121 7.90 14.79 3.23
CA HIS A 121 6.96 13.71 2.93
C HIS A 121 6.50 13.04 4.20
N THR A 122 5.24 12.63 4.23
CA THR A 122 4.73 11.75 5.27
C THR A 122 4.75 10.31 4.77
N THR A 123 5.16 9.40 5.66
CA THR A 123 5.35 7.97 5.40
C THR A 123 4.72 7.15 6.52
N TRP A 124 4.09 6.04 6.13
CA TRP A 124 3.49 5.08 7.06
C TRP A 124 3.94 3.67 6.70
N LEU A 125 4.37 2.91 7.70
CA LEU A 125 4.39 1.45 7.61
C LEU A 125 2.94 0.97 7.57
N VAL A 126 2.66 -0.06 6.78
CA VAL A 126 1.28 -0.51 6.54
C VAL A 126 1.17 -2.03 6.40
N GLY A 127 -0.05 -2.54 6.37
CA GLY A 127 -0.30 -3.93 5.98
C GLY A 127 0.13 -4.95 7.03
N GLY A 128 0.80 -6.01 6.57
CA GLY A 128 1.08 -7.18 7.40
C GLY A 128 2.00 -6.90 8.58
N ALA A 129 3.00 -6.04 8.38
CA ALA A 129 3.92 -5.64 9.43
C ALA A 129 3.21 -4.96 10.59
N VAL A 130 2.38 -3.95 10.33
CA VAL A 130 1.66 -3.20 11.38
C VAL A 130 0.72 -4.12 12.16
N ARG A 131 -0.06 -4.95 11.46
CA ARG A 131 -0.97 -5.92 12.07
C ARG A 131 -0.24 -6.89 13.01
N ASP A 132 0.86 -7.45 12.53
CA ASP A 132 1.59 -8.47 13.29
C ASP A 132 2.35 -7.83 14.46
N LEU A 133 2.96 -6.66 14.28
CA LEU A 133 3.60 -5.91 15.37
C LEU A 133 2.59 -5.42 16.42
N LEU A 134 1.41 -4.95 16.03
CA LEU A 134 0.38 -4.53 16.99
C LEU A 134 -0.08 -5.70 17.87
N ARG A 135 -0.23 -6.88 17.26
CA ARG A 135 -0.75 -8.08 17.91
C ARG A 135 0.30 -8.82 18.73
N ASP A 136 1.39 -9.19 18.08
CA ASP A 136 2.42 -10.09 18.60
C ASP A 136 3.62 -9.30 19.17
N GLY A 137 3.59 -7.97 19.03
CA GLY A 137 4.58 -7.08 19.62
C GLY A 137 5.99 -7.39 19.13
N GLU A 138 6.83 -7.67 20.10
CA GLU A 138 8.24 -7.94 19.87
C GLU A 138 8.51 -9.32 19.26
N ASP A 139 7.58 -10.26 19.43
CA ASP A 139 7.66 -11.63 18.92
C ASP A 139 7.09 -11.76 17.49
N ALA A 140 6.60 -10.66 16.93
CA ALA A 140 6.04 -10.61 15.60
C ALA A 140 7.08 -11.01 14.54
N ARG A 141 6.70 -11.92 13.66
CA ARG A 141 7.49 -12.29 12.47
C ARG A 141 7.06 -11.44 11.30
N VAL A 142 7.72 -10.31 11.12
CA VAL A 142 7.52 -9.43 9.97
C VAL A 142 8.34 -9.98 8.79
N ASN A 143 7.66 -10.30 7.69
CA ASN A 143 8.31 -10.87 6.50
C ASN A 143 8.71 -9.78 5.49
N ASP A 144 7.94 -8.70 5.45
CA ASP A 144 8.02 -7.62 4.48
C ASP A 144 7.73 -6.27 5.15
N LEU A 145 8.44 -5.24 4.69
CA LEU A 145 8.16 -3.86 5.05
C LEU A 145 7.46 -3.16 3.89
N ASP A 146 6.15 -3.02 4.02
CA ASP A 146 5.33 -2.24 3.10
C ASP A 146 5.14 -0.83 3.67
N PHE A 147 5.40 0.17 2.83
CA PHE A 147 5.18 1.57 3.15
C PHE A 147 4.19 2.21 2.19
N THR A 148 3.60 3.30 2.65
CA THR A 148 2.86 4.24 1.81
C THR A 148 3.12 5.67 2.24
N GLY A 149 2.73 6.61 1.39
CA GLY A 149 2.80 8.02 1.74
C GLY A 149 2.70 8.94 0.54
N THR A 150 3.21 10.15 0.74
CA THR A 150 3.05 11.27 -0.20
C THR A 150 4.09 11.34 -1.32
N ALA A 151 5.23 10.65 -1.20
CA ALA A 151 6.27 10.66 -2.24
C ALA A 151 5.89 9.79 -3.44
N GLY A 152 6.24 10.25 -4.64
CA GLY A 152 6.05 9.52 -5.90
C GLY A 152 7.16 8.51 -6.20
N PRO A 153 6.94 7.57 -7.15
CA PRO A 153 7.97 6.60 -7.52
C PRO A 153 9.23 7.22 -8.13
N GLY A 154 9.11 8.35 -8.84
CA GLY A 154 10.26 9.06 -9.40
C GLY A 154 11.16 9.65 -8.31
N GLU A 155 10.56 10.36 -7.37
CA GLU A 155 11.20 10.90 -6.16
C GLU A 155 11.93 9.81 -5.35
N LEU A 156 11.29 8.66 -5.14
CA LEU A 156 11.88 7.51 -4.43
C LEU A 156 13.09 6.94 -5.17
N THR A 157 13.02 6.87 -6.49
CA THR A 157 14.11 6.37 -7.34
C THR A 157 15.30 7.33 -7.30
N GLU A 158 15.04 8.64 -7.42
CA GLU A 158 16.07 9.67 -7.26
C GLU A 158 16.75 9.59 -5.88
N LEU A 159 15.99 9.43 -4.81
CA LEU A 159 16.56 9.31 -3.46
C LEU A 159 17.43 8.06 -3.28
N ALA A 160 16.98 6.93 -3.81
CA ALA A 160 17.73 5.69 -3.77
C ALA A 160 19.05 5.79 -4.55
N GLU A 161 19.04 6.43 -5.72
CA GLU A 161 20.21 6.56 -6.60
C GLU A 161 21.17 7.69 -6.17
N ASP A 162 20.67 8.89 -5.83
CA ASP A 162 21.51 10.08 -5.61
C ASP A 162 22.24 10.05 -4.26
N ARG A 163 21.54 9.63 -3.19
CA ARG A 163 22.00 9.82 -1.81
C ARG A 163 22.47 8.56 -1.09
N MET A 164 21.88 7.39 -1.37
CA MET A 164 22.10 6.21 -0.54
C MET A 164 23.39 5.46 -0.88
N LEU A 165 23.70 5.34 -2.17
CA LEU A 165 24.86 4.59 -2.66
C LEU A 165 26.21 5.23 -2.26
N ARG A 166 26.29 6.56 -2.33
CA ARG A 166 27.56 7.28 -2.22
C ARG A 166 27.98 7.65 -0.79
N ARG A 167 27.05 7.73 0.17
CA ARG A 167 27.35 8.21 1.54
C ARG A 167 27.43 7.11 2.59
N HIS A 168 26.81 5.96 2.36
CA HIS A 168 26.63 4.93 3.40
C HIS A 168 27.24 3.57 3.05
N ASP A 169 27.96 3.46 1.92
CA ASP A 169 28.61 2.22 1.48
C ASP A 169 27.63 1.02 1.44
N LEU A 170 26.40 1.28 0.96
CA LEU A 170 25.29 0.33 1.03
C LEU A 170 25.18 -0.61 -0.18
N GLY A 171 26.14 -0.54 -1.11
CA GLY A 171 26.13 -1.31 -2.37
C GLY A 171 25.01 -0.89 -3.32
N ASP A 172 25.08 -1.32 -4.58
CA ASP A 172 24.10 -0.96 -5.61
C ASP A 172 22.70 -1.54 -5.31
N VAL A 173 21.65 -0.80 -5.67
CA VAL A 173 20.25 -1.20 -5.50
C VAL A 173 19.50 -1.21 -6.83
N ASP A 174 18.63 -2.18 -6.99
CA ASP A 174 17.70 -2.29 -8.11
C ASP A 174 16.33 -1.73 -7.71
N CYS A 175 15.95 -0.60 -8.30
CA CYS A 175 14.63 -0.01 -8.15
C CYS A 175 13.69 -0.46 -9.27
N ARG A 176 12.45 -0.79 -8.93
CA ARG A 176 11.40 -1.15 -9.91
C ARG A 176 10.09 -0.47 -9.55
N VAL A 177 9.35 -0.02 -10.57
CA VAL A 177 8.00 0.52 -10.42
C VAL A 177 7.03 -0.37 -11.17
N SER A 178 6.05 -0.93 -10.46
CA SER A 178 5.00 -1.75 -11.08
C SER A 178 3.98 -0.88 -11.83
N PRO A 179 3.16 -1.46 -12.72
CA PRO A 179 2.03 -0.75 -13.33
C PRO A 179 0.99 -0.23 -12.34
N ARG A 180 1.04 -0.61 -11.05
CA ARG A 180 0.15 -0.08 -9.99
C ARG A 180 0.86 0.91 -9.07
N LEU A 181 1.98 1.47 -9.55
CA LEU A 181 2.81 2.44 -8.84
C LEU A 181 3.46 1.93 -7.55
N VAL A 182 3.45 0.62 -7.31
CA VAL A 182 4.27 0.04 -6.24
C VAL A 182 5.72 0.14 -6.67
N TRP A 183 6.47 0.97 -5.97
CA TRP A 183 7.92 1.06 -6.03
C TRP A 183 8.52 0.00 -5.10
N SER A 184 9.52 -0.72 -5.58
CA SER A 184 10.22 -1.74 -4.80
C SER A 184 11.72 -1.61 -5.00
N VAL A 185 12.47 -1.88 -3.95
CA VAL A 185 13.94 -1.84 -3.97
C VAL A 185 14.53 -3.12 -3.40
N ALA A 186 15.57 -3.63 -4.06
CA ALA A 186 16.32 -4.80 -3.65
C ALA A 186 17.84 -4.56 -3.86
N PRO A 187 18.73 -5.25 -3.14
CA PRO A 187 20.17 -5.20 -3.41
C PRO A 187 20.47 -5.77 -4.81
N ALA A 188 21.33 -5.11 -5.58
CA ALA A 188 21.68 -5.53 -6.95
C ALA A 188 22.52 -6.81 -6.99
N GLU A 189 23.36 -7.05 -5.97
CA GLU A 189 24.21 -8.24 -5.88
C GLU A 189 23.43 -9.51 -5.51
N PHE A 190 22.29 -9.38 -4.83
CA PHE A 190 21.49 -10.49 -4.32
C PHE A 190 19.97 -10.31 -4.52
N PRO A 191 19.47 -10.13 -5.76
CA PRO A 191 18.04 -10.19 -6.04
C PRO A 191 17.56 -11.63 -5.76
N PRO A 192 16.67 -11.88 -4.78
CA PRO A 192 15.28 -11.43 -4.82
C PRO A 192 14.75 -10.82 -3.50
N ASP A 193 15.60 -10.61 -2.50
CA ASP A 193 15.20 -10.15 -1.17
C ASP A 193 14.95 -8.65 -1.19
N ARG A 194 13.68 -8.29 -1.40
CA ARG A 194 13.24 -6.89 -1.39
C ARG A 194 13.45 -6.30 0.00
N LEU A 195 14.10 -5.14 0.05
CA LEU A 195 14.29 -4.40 1.29
C LEU A 195 12.98 -3.75 1.73
N MET A 196 12.27 -3.15 0.79
CA MET A 196 10.97 -2.52 1.05
C MET A 196 10.15 -2.38 -0.23
N GLU A 197 8.84 -2.33 -0.03
CA GLU A 197 7.89 -1.83 -1.01
C GLU A 197 7.32 -0.50 -0.53
N TYR A 198 7.03 0.39 -1.46
CA TYR A 198 6.37 1.65 -1.21
C TYR A 198 5.30 1.89 -2.27
N ARG A 199 4.06 2.09 -1.86
CA ARG A 199 2.97 2.50 -2.75
C ARG A 199 2.52 3.91 -2.39
N PRO A 200 2.61 4.91 -3.27
CA PRO A 200 2.08 6.24 -2.96
C PRO A 200 0.57 6.17 -2.72
N LEU A 201 0.04 7.09 -1.91
CA LEU A 201 -1.38 7.10 -1.53
C LEU A 201 -2.28 7.13 -2.76
N ALA A 202 -3.08 6.07 -2.90
CA ALA A 202 -3.84 5.79 -4.10
C ALA A 202 -4.85 6.89 -4.44
N LEU A 203 -5.07 7.12 -5.73
CA LEU A 203 -6.09 8.01 -6.23
C LEU A 203 -6.82 7.34 -7.40
N ASP A 204 -8.10 7.03 -7.22
CA ASP A 204 -8.90 6.22 -8.15
C ASP A 204 -9.91 7.08 -8.94
N GLU A 205 -9.41 8.15 -9.55
CA GLU A 205 -10.22 9.13 -10.30
C GLU A 205 -9.78 9.26 -11.78
N PHE A 206 -8.81 8.45 -12.20
CA PHE A 206 -8.17 8.53 -13.51
C PHE A 206 -8.22 7.19 -14.24
N ALA A 207 -8.25 7.24 -15.57
CA ALA A 207 -8.23 6.03 -16.43
C ALA A 207 -6.87 5.28 -16.42
N PHE A 208 -5.89 5.83 -15.71
CA PHE A 208 -4.56 5.27 -15.53
C PHE A 208 -4.17 5.40 -14.04
N PRO A 209 -3.18 4.63 -13.56
CA PRO A 209 -2.76 4.66 -12.17
C PRO A 209 -2.35 6.07 -11.74
N ALA A 210 -2.98 6.60 -10.70
CA ALA A 210 -2.68 7.91 -10.13
C ALA A 210 -2.51 7.82 -8.61
N TYR A 211 -1.88 8.85 -8.04
CA TYR A 211 -1.65 8.98 -6.61
C TYR A 211 -1.82 10.43 -6.13
N GLY A 212 -1.73 10.62 -4.82
CA GLY A 212 -2.01 11.90 -4.14
C GLY A 212 -3.34 11.92 -3.40
N GLY A 213 -3.92 10.75 -3.12
CA GLY A 213 -5.05 10.59 -2.21
C GLY A 213 -4.63 10.73 -0.74
N ASP A 214 -5.50 10.23 0.12
CA ASP A 214 -5.35 10.26 1.58
C ASP A 214 -5.38 8.84 2.17
N LEU A 215 -5.28 8.72 3.50
CA LEU A 215 -5.29 7.41 4.16
C LEU A 215 -6.63 6.67 4.01
N ALA A 216 -7.75 7.39 3.96
CA ALA A 216 -9.07 6.78 3.77
C ALA A 216 -9.21 6.17 2.37
N ALA A 217 -8.80 6.92 1.34
CA ALA A 217 -8.77 6.47 -0.04
C ALA A 217 -7.80 5.29 -0.24
N ASP A 218 -6.63 5.29 0.41
CA ASP A 218 -5.72 4.12 0.35
C ASP A 218 -6.35 2.88 0.99
N ALA A 219 -6.99 3.05 2.16
CA ALA A 219 -7.54 1.95 2.95
C ALA A 219 -8.63 1.15 2.24
N VAL A 220 -9.47 1.79 1.41
CA VAL A 220 -10.53 1.12 0.63
C VAL A 220 -9.97 0.33 -0.57
N THR A 221 -8.71 0.56 -0.97
CA THR A 221 -8.03 -0.25 -1.99
C THR A 221 -7.34 -1.49 -1.43
N ARG A 222 -7.30 -1.62 -0.10
CA ARG A 222 -6.70 -2.76 0.60
C ARG A 222 -7.72 -3.87 0.80
N ASP A 223 -7.21 -5.05 1.12
CA ASP A 223 -8.00 -6.28 1.21
C ASP A 223 -8.85 -6.37 2.48
N LEU A 224 -8.21 -6.44 3.65
CA LEU A 224 -8.85 -6.68 4.94
C LEU A 224 -8.67 -5.47 5.85
N THR A 225 -9.64 -5.19 6.71
CA THR A 225 -9.59 -4.08 7.68
C THR A 225 -8.33 -4.15 8.55
N VAL A 226 -7.96 -5.35 9.00
CA VAL A 226 -6.74 -5.60 9.80
C VAL A 226 -5.43 -5.37 9.02
N ASN A 227 -5.48 -5.27 7.69
CA ASN A 227 -4.34 -4.93 6.82
C ASN A 227 -4.36 -3.46 6.37
N SER A 228 -5.39 -2.72 6.80
CA SER A 228 -5.55 -1.28 6.60
C SER A 228 -5.20 -0.51 7.88
N LEU A 229 -4.22 -1.01 8.63
CA LEU A 229 -3.63 -0.34 9.79
C LEU A 229 -2.30 0.28 9.39
N TYR A 230 -2.08 1.51 9.88
CA TYR A 230 -0.97 2.36 9.48
C TYR A 230 -0.16 2.74 10.71
N TYR A 231 1.15 2.82 10.58
CA TYR A 231 2.06 3.26 11.63
C TYR A 231 3.04 4.32 11.11
N ASP A 232 2.93 5.53 11.66
CA ASP A 232 3.89 6.62 11.48
C ASP A 232 4.97 6.51 12.56
N HIS A 233 6.12 5.94 12.18
CA HIS A 233 7.24 5.73 13.09
C HIS A 233 7.90 7.04 13.58
N ARG A 234 7.75 8.15 12.86
CA ARG A 234 8.33 9.45 13.23
C ARG A 234 7.50 10.14 14.29
N ARG A 235 6.18 10.08 14.15
CA ARG A 235 5.23 10.66 15.10
C ARG A 235 4.85 9.69 16.21
N ASN A 236 5.30 8.43 16.11
CA ASN A 236 4.92 7.35 17.00
C ASN A 236 3.39 7.26 17.14
N ALA A 237 2.71 7.22 16.00
CA ALA A 237 1.25 7.23 15.91
C ALA A 237 0.75 6.09 15.02
N THR A 238 -0.40 5.54 15.39
CA THR A 238 -1.14 4.58 14.56
C THR A 238 -2.35 5.26 13.95
N ALA A 239 -2.69 4.91 12.71
CA ALA A 239 -3.96 5.29 12.10
C ALA A 239 -4.77 4.05 11.69
N ASP A 240 -6.07 4.09 11.94
CA ASP A 240 -7.07 3.14 11.46
C ASP A 240 -8.14 3.87 10.64
N PRO A 241 -7.88 4.13 9.34
CA PRO A 241 -8.83 4.82 8.47
C PRO A 241 -10.15 4.08 8.29
N THR A 242 -10.19 2.78 8.58
CA THR A 242 -11.43 1.99 8.51
C THR A 242 -12.33 2.19 9.73
N GLY A 243 -11.79 2.75 10.82
CA GLY A 243 -12.45 2.88 12.12
C GLY A 243 -12.78 1.55 12.80
N GLN A 244 -12.30 0.43 12.26
CA GLN A 244 -12.72 -0.92 12.64
C GLN A 244 -11.59 -1.94 12.64
N GLY A 245 -10.49 -1.71 11.91
CA GLY A 245 -9.36 -2.63 11.79
C GLY A 245 -8.72 -2.99 13.12
N LEU A 246 -8.58 -2.02 14.04
CA LEU A 246 -8.05 -2.28 15.38
C LEU A 246 -9.00 -3.17 16.19
N ARG A 247 -10.30 -2.84 16.16
CA ARG A 247 -11.33 -3.64 16.86
C ARG A 247 -11.42 -5.06 16.31
N ASP A 248 -11.32 -5.22 14.99
CA ASP A 248 -11.34 -6.52 14.32
C ASP A 248 -10.10 -7.37 14.68
N LEU A 249 -8.94 -6.72 14.86
CA LEU A 249 -7.68 -7.36 15.27
C LEU A 249 -7.68 -7.79 16.75
N GLU A 250 -8.27 -6.99 17.62
CA GLU A 250 -8.36 -7.20 19.07
C GLU A 250 -9.47 -8.17 19.49
N ALA A 251 -10.47 -8.41 18.63
CA ALA A 251 -11.59 -9.28 18.92
C ALA A 251 -11.16 -10.73 19.21
N ALA A 252 -11.96 -11.41 20.06
CA ALA A 252 -11.80 -12.81 20.41
C ALA A 252 -13.13 -13.57 20.22
N PRO A 253 -13.28 -14.35 19.14
CA PRO A 253 -12.31 -14.57 18.06
C PRO A 253 -12.07 -13.33 17.20
N ARG A 254 -10.93 -13.30 16.49
CA ARG A 254 -10.59 -12.22 15.54
C ARG A 254 -11.62 -12.16 14.42
N VAL A 255 -11.91 -10.97 13.94
CA VAL A 255 -12.87 -10.78 12.86
C VAL A 255 -12.14 -10.62 11.53
N LEU A 256 -12.51 -11.44 10.54
CA LEU A 256 -12.11 -11.22 9.15
C LEU A 256 -13.17 -10.38 8.46
N ALA A 257 -12.82 -9.11 8.19
CA ALA A 257 -13.64 -8.20 7.43
C ALA A 257 -12.87 -7.66 6.23
N VAL A 258 -13.54 -7.64 5.07
CA VAL A 258 -13.02 -7.07 3.84
C VAL A 258 -13.26 -5.56 3.82
N GLY A 259 -12.19 -4.80 3.57
CA GLY A 259 -12.24 -3.34 3.38
C GLY A 259 -12.21 -2.92 1.90
N TYR A 260 -12.00 -3.87 0.99
CA TYR A 260 -11.91 -3.61 -0.44
C TYR A 260 -13.26 -3.23 -1.06
N GLU A 261 -13.32 -2.06 -1.70
CA GLU A 261 -14.54 -1.54 -2.33
C GLU A 261 -14.52 -1.56 -3.87
N GLY A 262 -13.41 -1.99 -4.49
CA GLY A 262 -13.27 -1.99 -5.96
C GLY A 262 -14.02 -3.11 -6.69
N ASP A 263 -14.18 -2.94 -8.01
CA ASP A 263 -14.93 -3.85 -8.88
C ASP A 263 -14.06 -4.71 -9.83
N ASP A 264 -12.74 -4.50 -9.85
CA ASP A 264 -11.78 -5.33 -10.61
C ASP A 264 -11.91 -6.82 -10.23
N PRO A 265 -12.38 -7.70 -11.15
CA PRO A 265 -12.63 -9.10 -10.83
C PRO A 265 -11.35 -9.86 -10.46
N VAL A 266 -10.19 -9.43 -10.97
CA VAL A 266 -8.89 -10.02 -10.59
C VAL A 266 -8.56 -9.67 -9.15
N ALA A 267 -8.76 -8.40 -8.75
CA ALA A 267 -8.53 -7.97 -7.37
C ALA A 267 -9.52 -8.65 -6.40
N GLN A 268 -10.80 -8.75 -6.74
CA GLN A 268 -11.80 -9.44 -5.93
C GLN A 268 -11.43 -10.91 -5.71
N ALA A 269 -10.99 -11.62 -6.76
CA ALA A 269 -10.50 -12.98 -6.65
C ALA A 269 -9.27 -13.10 -5.72
N CYS A 270 -8.31 -12.16 -5.82
CA CYS A 270 -7.17 -12.10 -4.93
C CYS A 270 -7.57 -11.84 -3.46
N VAL A 271 -8.57 -10.99 -3.20
CA VAL A 271 -9.10 -10.72 -1.85
C VAL A 271 -9.75 -11.98 -1.25
N ILE A 272 -10.51 -12.74 -2.04
CA ILE A 272 -11.03 -14.05 -1.62
C ILE A 272 -9.88 -14.97 -1.19
N LEU A 273 -8.85 -15.12 -2.01
CA LEU A 273 -7.69 -15.98 -1.69
C LEU A 273 -6.95 -15.51 -0.43
N ARG A 274 -6.90 -14.20 -0.17
CA ARG A 274 -6.38 -13.67 1.09
C ARG A 274 -7.29 -13.97 2.28
N CYS A 275 -8.62 -13.96 2.13
CA CYS A 275 -9.53 -14.43 3.18
C CYS A 275 -9.24 -15.90 3.54
N LEU A 276 -9.02 -16.76 2.54
CA LEU A 276 -8.60 -18.16 2.73
C LEU A 276 -7.28 -18.25 3.51
N LYS A 277 -6.26 -17.45 3.13
CA LYS A 277 -4.97 -17.38 3.84
C LYS A 277 -5.17 -17.08 5.33
N PHE A 278 -5.97 -16.07 5.66
CA PHE A 278 -6.19 -15.70 7.07
C PHE A 278 -7.04 -16.71 7.82
N ARG A 279 -8.01 -17.35 7.16
CA ARG A 279 -8.78 -18.44 7.75
C ARG A 279 -7.94 -19.68 8.06
N LEU A 280 -6.93 -19.96 7.24
CA LEU A 280 -5.90 -20.98 7.50
C LEU A 280 -4.97 -20.57 8.65
N ARG A 281 -4.51 -19.30 8.66
CA ARG A 281 -3.63 -18.76 9.71
C ARG A 281 -4.32 -18.66 11.07
N TRP A 282 -5.62 -18.32 11.09
CA TRP A 282 -6.43 -18.14 12.28
C TRP A 282 -7.70 -19.02 12.19
N PRO A 283 -7.60 -20.31 12.56
CA PRO A 283 -8.70 -21.25 12.41
C PRO A 283 -9.97 -20.91 13.20
N GLU A 284 -9.87 -20.09 14.24
CA GLU A 284 -11.01 -19.68 15.07
C GLU A 284 -11.62 -18.34 14.64
N ALA A 285 -11.07 -17.67 13.62
CA ALA A 285 -11.51 -16.33 13.24
C ALA A 285 -12.99 -16.31 12.80
N ASP A 286 -13.72 -15.28 13.22
CA ASP A 286 -15.06 -14.99 12.73
C ASP A 286 -15.00 -14.52 11.28
N THR A 287 -15.58 -15.30 10.38
CA THR A 287 -15.61 -15.06 8.94
C THR A 287 -16.89 -14.41 8.46
N ALA A 288 -17.87 -14.14 9.33
CA ALA A 288 -19.23 -13.75 8.92
C ALA A 288 -19.24 -12.49 8.03
N ARG A 289 -18.42 -11.48 8.36
CA ARG A 289 -18.33 -10.24 7.57
C ARG A 289 -17.66 -10.46 6.22
N ALA A 290 -16.55 -11.19 6.17
CA ALA A 290 -15.91 -11.56 4.91
C ALA A 290 -16.82 -12.44 4.04
N ALA A 291 -17.50 -13.44 4.61
CA ALA A 291 -18.46 -14.28 3.89
C ALA A 291 -19.64 -13.47 3.32
N LYS A 292 -20.15 -12.49 4.08
CA LYS A 292 -21.17 -11.55 3.59
C LYS A 292 -20.66 -10.75 2.38
N TRP A 293 -19.42 -10.25 2.43
CA TRP A 293 -18.82 -9.52 1.30
C TRP A 293 -18.67 -10.43 0.08
N VAL A 294 -18.14 -11.64 0.24
CA VAL A 294 -18.01 -12.63 -0.85
C VAL A 294 -19.39 -12.99 -1.43
N GLY A 295 -20.41 -13.13 -0.60
CA GLY A 295 -21.79 -13.40 -1.02
C GLY A 295 -22.45 -12.27 -1.80
N ALA A 296 -21.94 -11.04 -1.72
CA ALA A 296 -22.40 -9.90 -2.50
C ALA A 296 -21.73 -9.79 -3.89
N LEU A 297 -20.67 -10.57 -4.13
CA LEU A 297 -19.98 -10.58 -5.42
C LEU A 297 -20.84 -11.23 -6.52
N PRO A 298 -20.59 -10.90 -7.80
CA PRO A 298 -21.26 -11.55 -8.90
C PRO A 298 -21.07 -13.07 -8.90
N ALA A 299 -22.15 -13.83 -9.08
CA ALA A 299 -22.10 -15.29 -9.14
C ALA A 299 -21.19 -15.81 -10.28
N ASP A 300 -21.03 -15.01 -11.33
CA ASP A 300 -20.18 -15.27 -12.50
C ASP A 300 -18.77 -14.66 -12.38
N LEU A 301 -18.30 -14.31 -11.18
CA LEU A 301 -16.99 -13.68 -10.94
C LEU A 301 -15.85 -14.34 -11.73
N THR A 302 -15.76 -15.68 -11.72
CA THR A 302 -14.71 -16.41 -12.44
C THR A 302 -14.79 -16.23 -13.97
N GLY A 303 -15.99 -16.06 -14.51
CA GLY A 303 -16.22 -15.75 -15.92
C GLY A 303 -15.85 -14.31 -16.30
N ARG A 304 -15.77 -13.40 -15.32
CA ARG A 304 -15.35 -12.01 -15.50
C ARG A 304 -13.84 -11.79 -15.44
N ILE A 305 -13.08 -12.77 -14.95
CA ILE A 305 -11.62 -12.70 -14.90
C ILE A 305 -11.09 -12.84 -16.34
N PRO A 306 -10.42 -11.81 -16.90
CA PRO A 306 -9.89 -11.88 -18.25
C PRO A 306 -8.75 -12.91 -18.33
N ALA A 307 -8.46 -13.40 -19.54
CA ALA A 307 -7.51 -14.50 -19.74
C ALA A 307 -6.10 -14.18 -19.18
N ASP A 308 -5.66 -12.93 -19.34
CA ASP A 308 -4.40 -12.38 -18.84
C ASP A 308 -4.40 -12.08 -17.33
N GLY A 309 -5.57 -12.09 -16.67
CA GLY A 309 -5.71 -11.94 -15.22
C GLY A 309 -5.40 -13.24 -14.44
N TRP A 310 -5.61 -14.41 -15.06
CA TRP A 310 -5.42 -15.71 -14.40
C TRP A 310 -4.02 -16.00 -13.88
N PRO A 311 -2.91 -15.64 -14.57
CA PRO A 311 -1.57 -15.76 -14.02
C PRO A 311 -1.44 -15.11 -12.64
N ARG A 312 -2.02 -13.93 -12.44
CA ARG A 312 -1.99 -13.22 -11.16
C ARG A 312 -2.83 -13.91 -10.09
N VAL A 313 -4.01 -14.41 -10.44
CA VAL A 313 -4.87 -15.19 -9.52
C VAL A 313 -4.15 -16.47 -9.06
N ARG A 314 -3.44 -17.15 -9.96
CA ARG A 314 -2.63 -18.34 -9.60
C ARG A 314 -1.48 -17.99 -8.67
N ALA A 315 -0.71 -16.94 -8.98
CA ALA A 315 0.36 -16.47 -8.10
C ALA A 315 -0.18 -16.08 -6.71
N ALA A 316 -1.34 -15.42 -6.66
CA ALA A 316 -2.01 -15.09 -5.40
C ALA A 316 -2.36 -16.37 -4.61
N ARG A 317 -2.94 -17.39 -5.25
CA ARG A 317 -3.23 -18.69 -4.60
C ARG A 317 -1.95 -19.32 -4.06
N GLU A 318 -0.89 -19.33 -4.85
CA GLU A 318 0.39 -19.94 -4.46
C GLU A 318 0.98 -19.28 -3.21
N SER A 319 0.87 -17.95 -3.10
CA SER A 319 1.30 -17.17 -1.94
C SER A 319 0.36 -17.25 -0.72
N CYS A 320 -0.91 -17.62 -0.93
CA CYS A 320 -1.95 -17.60 0.09
C CYS A 320 -2.24 -18.98 0.69
N VAL A 321 -2.10 -20.04 -0.10
CA VAL A 321 -2.46 -21.40 0.28
C VAL A 321 -1.23 -22.30 0.21
N PRO A 322 -0.68 -22.72 1.38
CA PRO A 322 0.44 -23.64 1.45
C PRO A 322 0.17 -24.92 0.65
N VAL A 323 1.20 -25.51 0.04
CA VAL A 323 1.06 -26.70 -0.81
C VAL A 323 0.31 -27.83 -0.11
N GLY A 324 0.56 -28.05 1.19
CA GLY A 324 -0.09 -29.10 1.98
C GLY A 324 -1.58 -28.86 2.28
N ASP A 325 -2.08 -27.63 2.11
CA ASP A 325 -3.49 -27.30 2.32
C ASP A 325 -4.28 -27.20 1.00
N ARG A 326 -3.62 -27.31 -0.16
CA ARG A 326 -4.26 -27.26 -1.48
C ARG A 326 -5.09 -28.53 -1.72
N GLY A 327 -6.28 -28.36 -2.31
CA GLY A 327 -7.21 -29.46 -2.58
C GLY A 327 -8.40 -29.45 -1.62
N GLU A 328 -8.65 -30.55 -0.92
CA GLU A 328 -9.87 -30.74 -0.11
C GLU A 328 -10.02 -29.67 0.99
N ARG A 329 -8.94 -29.37 1.73
CA ARG A 329 -8.97 -28.38 2.81
C ARG A 329 -9.23 -26.96 2.29
N GLU A 330 -8.52 -26.56 1.24
CA GLU A 330 -8.75 -25.29 0.54
C GLU A 330 -10.20 -25.16 0.08
N SER A 331 -10.75 -26.21 -0.56
CA SER A 331 -12.14 -26.23 -1.02
C SER A 331 -13.14 -26.16 0.13
N ALA A 332 -12.89 -26.86 1.24
CA ALA A 332 -13.74 -26.81 2.43
C ALA A 332 -13.82 -25.39 3.00
N ILE A 333 -12.66 -24.71 3.14
CA ILE A 333 -12.63 -23.32 3.61
C ILE A 333 -13.31 -22.38 2.62
N ALA A 334 -13.10 -22.57 1.31
CA ALA A 334 -13.76 -21.75 0.29
C ALA A 334 -15.29 -21.84 0.38
N HIS A 335 -15.84 -23.02 0.70
CA HIS A 335 -17.27 -23.20 0.94
C HIS A 335 -17.79 -22.41 2.14
N GLU A 336 -17.00 -22.18 3.19
CA GLU A 336 -17.38 -21.33 4.33
C GLU A 336 -17.64 -19.87 3.91
N PHE A 337 -16.90 -19.38 2.89
CA PHE A 337 -17.09 -18.03 2.35
C PHE A 337 -18.20 -17.93 1.28
N GLY A 338 -18.74 -19.07 0.84
CA GLY A 338 -19.89 -19.13 -0.07
C GLY A 338 -19.57 -19.49 -1.53
N PRO A 339 -20.59 -19.47 -2.41
CA PRO A 339 -20.50 -20.06 -3.75
C PRO A 339 -19.43 -19.43 -4.66
N ALA A 340 -19.24 -18.12 -4.59
CA ALA A 340 -18.25 -17.42 -5.42
C ALA A 340 -16.81 -17.87 -5.09
N ALA A 341 -16.48 -18.02 -3.80
CA ALA A 341 -15.18 -18.53 -3.36
C ALA A 341 -14.98 -20.00 -3.75
N ALA A 342 -15.98 -20.85 -3.52
CA ALA A 342 -15.93 -22.26 -3.91
C ALA A 342 -15.74 -22.42 -5.43
N SER A 343 -16.47 -21.64 -6.24
CA SER A 343 -16.32 -21.66 -7.69
C SER A 343 -14.94 -21.16 -8.12
N LEU A 344 -14.40 -20.11 -7.49
CA LEU A 344 -13.05 -19.62 -7.77
C LEU A 344 -11.99 -20.70 -7.54
N VAL A 345 -11.98 -21.33 -6.37
CA VAL A 345 -11.02 -22.38 -6.03
C VAL A 345 -11.11 -23.55 -7.01
N ARG A 346 -12.33 -24.02 -7.30
CA ARG A 346 -12.55 -25.10 -8.27
C ARG A 346 -12.00 -24.74 -9.65
N THR A 347 -12.29 -23.54 -10.16
CA THR A 347 -11.78 -23.10 -11.47
C THR A 347 -10.26 -22.96 -11.48
N ILE A 348 -9.63 -22.52 -10.39
CA ILE A 348 -8.16 -22.50 -10.31
C ILE A 348 -7.61 -23.93 -10.38
N GLN A 349 -8.18 -24.86 -9.61
CA GLN A 349 -7.76 -26.27 -9.60
C GLN A 349 -7.86 -26.89 -11.01
N GLU A 350 -9.00 -26.73 -11.70
CA GLU A 350 -9.24 -27.19 -13.07
C GLU A 350 -8.25 -26.59 -14.10
N ARG A 351 -7.74 -25.38 -13.85
CA ARG A 351 -6.75 -24.70 -14.72
C ARG A 351 -5.28 -25.03 -14.38
N THR A 352 -5.05 -25.73 -13.27
CA THR A 352 -3.69 -26.07 -12.78
C THR A 352 -3.38 -27.56 -12.78
N GLY A 353 -4.41 -28.41 -12.81
CA GLY A 353 -4.28 -29.86 -13.02
C GLY A 353 -4.07 -30.20 -14.48
#